data_AF-A0A1M3EVS1-F1
#
_entry.id   AF-A0A1M3EVS1-F1
#
_cell.length_a   1.000
_cell.length_b   1.000
_cell.length_c   1.000
_cell.angle_alpha   90.00
_cell.angle_beta   90.00
_cell.angle_gamma   90.00
#
_symmetry.space_group_name_H-M   'P 1'
#
loop_
_entity.id
_entity.type
_entity.pdbx_description
1 polymer ?
#
loop_
_entity_poly.entity_id
_entity_poly.type
_entity_poly.pdbx_seq_one_letter_code
_entity_poly.pdbx_strand_id
1 'polypeptide(L)'
;MPKTIGASAHAAAYAGEQDPARLRVAPPLRAESREEWRERMARKGAERRRMEAGLPRGQVVSEASAYDPEHDPTVAERRATRDEQIVAAYEADDQPSIQELGHRFDLSHEMVRRILHQQGVQLSPKGHHRTPSQAAPASVPAPPASAPAVVVPKPAPPASRPAAPNPDSRDRLAAVTAYVAGDSMAEIAARTHRSAGTVRGWLVDAGVQLRARGGYVLVPGRDEQIVAAFTGPEHPSTRDLAQRFGVGESRIGQILRDHGVSAAQPDRPRSPARRDPAPSVPAPLSTPAPDEPDAPTQDPAPVEPAAVEPLPPADAAPVSTTAPAPRTELTALLPDDVRRAIHDVVAGLMDAAAGLAGAAKGMARLEAYAALYLPATTAPKETLL
;
A
#
# COMPACT_ATOMS: atom_id res chain seq x y z
N MET A 1 -32.18 -60.69 -12.97
CA MET A 1 -33.47 -59.98 -13.05
C MET A 1 -33.35 -58.69 -12.24
N PRO A 2 -32.84 -57.59 -12.82
CA PRO A 2 -32.71 -56.33 -12.09
C PRO A 2 -34.05 -55.58 -12.05
N LYS A 3 -34.36 -55.01 -10.88
CA LYS A 3 -35.55 -54.20 -10.60
C LYS A 3 -35.36 -52.80 -11.19
N THR A 4 -36.25 -52.41 -12.11
CA THR A 4 -36.41 -51.03 -12.58
C THR A 4 -37.00 -50.17 -11.46
N ILE A 5 -36.27 -49.14 -11.05
CA ILE A 5 -36.73 -48.03 -10.21
C ILE A 5 -37.33 -46.98 -11.16
N GLY A 6 -38.63 -46.74 -11.06
CA GLY A 6 -39.31 -45.64 -11.74
C GLY A 6 -39.08 -44.33 -10.98
N ALA A 7 -38.35 -43.40 -11.60
CA ALA A 7 -38.29 -42.01 -11.15
C ALA A 7 -39.52 -41.28 -11.68
N SER A 8 -40.45 -40.99 -10.79
CA SER A 8 -41.68 -40.25 -11.07
C SER A 8 -41.40 -38.75 -11.14
N ALA A 9 -42.05 -38.10 -12.10
CA ALA A 9 -42.01 -36.67 -12.37
C ALA A 9 -42.59 -35.85 -11.21
N HIS A 10 -41.81 -34.92 -10.68
CA HIS A 10 -42.30 -33.82 -9.83
C HIS A 10 -41.41 -32.59 -10.03
N ALA A 11 -41.63 -31.87 -11.14
CA ALA A 11 -41.04 -30.54 -11.35
C ALA A 11 -41.86 -29.74 -12.35
N ALA A 12 -43.11 -29.39 -12.01
CA ALA A 12 -43.90 -28.43 -12.76
C ALA A 12 -45.04 -27.85 -11.89
N ALA A 13 -44.72 -26.92 -11.00
CA ALA A 13 -45.71 -25.96 -10.43
C ALA A 13 -45.02 -24.95 -9.51
N TYR A 14 -44.35 -23.93 -10.06
CA TYR A 14 -44.10 -22.66 -9.35
C TYR A 14 -43.93 -21.53 -10.40
N ALA A 15 -44.96 -21.31 -11.19
CA ALA A 15 -45.14 -20.07 -11.96
C ALA A 15 -46.06 -19.15 -11.13
N GLY A 16 -45.50 -18.54 -10.09
CA GLY A 16 -46.19 -17.53 -9.31
C GLY A 16 -46.14 -16.18 -10.02
N GLU A 17 -47.30 -15.65 -10.37
CA GLU A 17 -47.56 -14.27 -10.81
C GLU A 17 -46.75 -13.26 -9.97
N GLN A 18 -45.71 -12.68 -10.58
CA GLN A 18 -45.10 -11.47 -10.06
C GLN A 18 -45.91 -10.28 -10.57
N ASP A 19 -46.68 -9.68 -9.66
CA ASP A 19 -47.40 -8.43 -9.85
C ASP A 19 -46.43 -7.28 -10.17
N PRO A 20 -46.38 -6.76 -11.41
CA PRO A 20 -45.45 -5.71 -11.81
C PRO A 20 -45.75 -4.35 -11.15
N ALA A 21 -46.88 -4.20 -10.44
CA ALA A 21 -47.27 -2.94 -9.81
C ALA A 21 -46.61 -2.67 -8.45
N ARG A 22 -45.79 -3.59 -7.91
CA ARG A 22 -45.11 -3.42 -6.61
C ARG A 22 -43.64 -3.01 -6.65
N LEU A 23 -43.11 -2.65 -7.82
CA LEU A 23 -41.81 -2.00 -7.93
C LEU A 23 -41.92 -0.54 -7.45
N ARG A 24 -41.92 -0.35 -6.13
CA ARG A 24 -41.67 0.96 -5.52
C ARG A 24 -40.25 1.39 -5.92
N VAL A 25 -40.16 2.31 -6.87
CA VAL A 25 -38.94 3.02 -7.23
C VAL A 25 -38.35 3.59 -5.94
N ALA A 26 -37.21 3.07 -5.50
CA ALA A 26 -36.50 3.62 -4.36
C ALA A 26 -36.16 5.09 -4.67
N PRO A 27 -36.46 6.04 -3.77
CA PRO A 27 -36.12 7.43 -4.01
C PRO A 27 -34.61 7.55 -4.24
N PRO A 28 -34.17 8.37 -5.20
CA PRO A 28 -32.75 8.55 -5.48
C PRO A 28 -32.05 9.00 -4.19
N LEU A 29 -30.98 8.29 -3.83
CA LEU A 29 -30.09 8.68 -2.74
C LEU A 29 -29.57 10.08 -3.05
N ARG A 30 -30.06 11.09 -2.32
CA ARG A 30 -29.51 12.44 -2.42
C ARG A 30 -28.03 12.35 -2.07
N ALA A 31 -27.18 12.92 -2.92
CA ALA A 31 -25.77 13.09 -2.61
C ALA A 31 -25.67 13.94 -1.34
N GLU A 32 -25.30 13.30 -0.23
CA GLU A 32 -25.07 13.96 1.04
C GLU A 32 -23.95 15.00 0.83
N SER A 33 -24.24 16.25 1.16
CA SER A 33 -23.25 17.30 1.02
C SER A 33 -22.07 17.04 1.97
N ARG A 34 -20.90 17.57 1.62
CA ARG A 34 -19.69 17.43 2.45
C ARG A 34 -19.90 17.98 3.87
N GLU A 35 -20.80 18.95 4.01
CA GLU A 35 -21.16 19.56 5.29
C GLU A 35 -22.07 18.65 6.12
N GLU A 36 -23.11 18.07 5.52
CA GLU A 36 -23.96 17.06 6.18
C GLU A 36 -23.14 15.84 6.63
N TRP A 37 -22.18 15.39 5.82
CA TRP A 37 -21.29 14.29 6.20
C TRP A 37 -20.43 14.64 7.43
N ARG A 38 -19.88 15.87 7.47
CA ARG A 38 -19.09 16.36 8.62
C ARG A 38 -19.94 16.44 9.87
N GLU A 39 -21.15 16.98 9.76
CA GLU A 39 -22.09 17.09 10.87
C GLU A 39 -22.52 15.71 11.40
N ARG A 40 -22.79 14.77 10.50
CA ARG A 40 -23.11 13.38 10.86
C ARG A 40 -21.96 12.70 11.59
N MET A 41 -20.72 12.89 11.13
CA MET A 41 -19.54 12.32 11.79
C MET A 41 -19.27 12.96 13.15
N ALA A 42 -19.47 14.28 13.28
CA ALA A 42 -19.38 14.97 14.56
C ALA A 42 -20.43 14.45 15.56
N ARG A 43 -21.68 14.28 15.12
CA ARG A 43 -22.77 13.73 15.95
C ARG A 43 -22.48 12.30 16.39
N LYS A 44 -21.98 11.46 15.48
CA LYS A 44 -21.60 10.07 15.79
C LYS A 44 -20.42 9.98 16.77
N GLY A 45 -19.44 10.88 16.64
CA GLY A 45 -18.32 11.00 17.59
C GLY A 45 -18.77 11.44 18.98
N ALA A 46 -19.70 12.40 19.06
CA ALA A 46 -20.28 12.83 20.33
C ALA A 46 -21.11 11.71 21.00
N GLU A 47 -21.90 10.96 20.23
CA GLU A 47 -22.69 9.84 20.76
C GLU A 47 -21.79 8.70 21.28
N ARG A 48 -20.69 8.41 20.59
CA ARG A 48 -19.71 7.41 21.06
C ARG A 48 -19.06 7.82 22.39
N ARG A 49 -18.60 9.07 22.50
CA ARG A 49 -18.04 9.61 23.76
C ARG A 49 -19.07 9.58 24.90
N ARG A 50 -20.34 9.84 24.60
CA ARG A 50 -21.43 9.74 25.57
C ARG A 50 -21.62 8.31 26.08
N MET A 51 -21.57 7.32 25.18
CA MET A 51 -21.65 5.90 25.56
C MET A 51 -20.45 5.48 26.40
N GLU A 52 -19.24 5.92 26.04
CA GLU A 52 -18.02 5.66 26.83
C GLU A 52 -18.07 6.31 28.22
N ALA A 53 -18.74 7.46 28.36
CA ALA A 53 -18.93 8.14 29.64
C ALA A 53 -20.10 7.60 30.49
N GLY A 54 -20.85 6.59 30.02
CA GLY A 54 -21.97 6.01 30.76
C GLY A 54 -23.18 6.93 30.96
N LEU A 55 -23.30 8.00 30.17
CA LEU A 55 -24.36 9.01 30.32
C LEU A 55 -25.68 8.52 29.67
N PRO A 56 -26.82 8.53 30.40
CA PRO A 56 -28.09 8.05 29.88
C PRO A 56 -28.58 8.90 28.69
N ARG A 57 -29.21 8.28 27.68
CA ARG A 57 -29.83 8.96 26.52
C ARG A 57 -30.94 9.91 27.01
N GLY A 58 -30.84 11.20 26.68
CA GLY A 58 -31.90 12.19 26.89
C GLY A 58 -31.54 13.38 27.80
N GLN A 59 -30.47 13.30 28.58
CA GLN A 59 -29.98 14.47 29.32
C GLN A 59 -29.23 15.39 28.36
N VAL A 60 -29.80 16.57 28.09
CA VAL A 60 -29.18 17.64 27.31
C VAL A 60 -28.22 18.34 28.27
N VAL A 61 -26.95 17.96 28.24
CA VAL A 61 -25.91 18.72 28.95
C VAL A 61 -25.66 19.95 28.11
N SER A 62 -26.41 21.02 28.39
CA SER A 62 -26.18 22.36 27.87
C SER A 62 -24.96 22.96 28.56
N GLU A 63 -23.79 22.33 28.42
CA GLU A 63 -22.48 22.83 28.86
C GLU A 63 -21.41 21.80 28.43
N ALA A 64 -21.26 21.62 27.12
CA ALA A 64 -20.06 21.03 26.55
C ALA A 64 -19.40 22.10 25.68
N SER A 65 -18.82 23.09 26.35
CA SER A 65 -17.72 23.84 25.76
C SER A 65 -16.69 22.81 25.29
N ALA A 66 -16.40 22.79 23.99
CA ALA A 66 -15.43 21.91 23.40
C ALA A 66 -14.10 22.13 24.13
N TYR A 67 -13.66 21.17 24.94
CA TYR A 67 -12.29 21.15 25.45
C TYR A 67 -11.38 20.91 24.25
N ASP A 68 -10.98 22.02 23.63
CA ASP A 68 -9.88 22.06 22.68
C ASP A 68 -8.59 22.11 23.51
N PRO A 69 -7.82 21.02 23.59
CA PRO A 69 -6.58 20.98 24.38
C PRO A 69 -5.53 21.98 23.87
N GLU A 70 -5.71 22.56 22.67
CA GLU A 70 -4.85 23.64 22.16
C GLU A 70 -5.21 25.03 22.71
N HIS A 71 -6.39 25.18 23.34
CA HIS A 71 -6.85 26.43 23.97
C HIS A 71 -6.76 26.44 25.50
N ASP A 72 -6.16 25.40 26.11
CA ASP A 72 -5.81 25.45 27.53
C ASP A 72 -4.51 26.26 27.69
N PRO A 73 -4.57 27.53 28.16
CA PRO A 73 -3.40 28.41 28.22
C PRO A 73 -2.26 27.78 29.03
N THR A 74 -2.59 26.89 29.97
CA THR A 74 -1.61 26.22 30.82
C THR A 74 -0.72 25.24 30.05
N VAL A 75 -1.20 24.64 28.95
CA VAL A 75 -0.40 23.71 28.13
C VAL A 75 0.54 24.50 27.20
N ALA A 76 0.05 25.59 26.61
CA ALA A 76 0.85 26.46 25.76
C ALA A 76 1.98 27.14 26.56
N GLU A 77 1.67 27.66 27.75
CA GLU A 77 2.67 28.26 28.65
C GLU A 77 3.73 27.23 29.08
N ARG A 78 3.32 26.02 29.48
CA ARG A 78 4.27 24.94 29.82
C ARG A 78 5.18 24.55 28.66
N ARG A 79 4.66 24.57 27.41
CA ARG A 79 5.48 24.31 26.22
C ARG A 79 6.48 25.44 25.99
N ALA A 80 6.05 26.70 26.07
CA ALA A 80 6.94 27.85 25.91
C ALA A 80 8.07 27.84 26.94
N THR A 81 7.75 27.61 28.22
CA THR A 81 8.77 27.52 29.28
C THR A 81 9.75 26.36 29.06
N ARG A 82 9.27 25.21 28.57
CA ARG A 82 10.14 24.06 28.26
C ARG A 82 11.06 24.36 27.08
N ASP A 83 10.55 25.02 26.04
CA ASP A 83 11.34 25.35 24.85
C ASP A 83 12.45 26.36 25.19
N GLU A 84 12.18 27.34 26.05
CA GLU A 84 13.19 28.26 26.61
C GLU A 84 14.25 27.52 27.43
N GLN A 85 13.86 26.55 28.26
CA GLN A 85 14.81 25.72 29.02
C GLN A 85 15.74 24.89 28.12
N ILE A 86 15.23 24.42 26.98
CA ILE A 86 16.04 23.67 25.99
C ILE A 86 17.08 24.59 25.35
N VAL A 87 16.70 25.82 24.98
CA VAL A 87 17.63 26.82 24.42
C VAL A 87 18.71 27.18 25.45
N ALA A 88 18.30 27.51 26.68
CA ALA A 88 19.24 27.86 27.75
C ALA A 88 20.22 26.72 28.08
N ALA A 89 19.74 25.47 28.04
CA ALA A 89 20.61 24.30 28.25
C ALA A 89 21.60 24.08 27.09
N TYR A 90 21.23 24.43 25.85
CA TYR A 90 22.13 24.32 24.69
C TYR A 90 23.20 25.42 24.67
N GLU A 91 22.84 26.64 25.09
CA GLU A 91 23.75 27.80 25.12
C GLU A 91 24.72 27.79 26.31
N ALA A 92 24.49 26.95 27.32
CA ALA A 92 25.39 26.78 28.44
C ALA A 92 26.80 26.31 27.99
N ASP A 93 27.83 26.64 28.76
CA ASP A 93 29.26 26.42 28.42
C ASP A 93 29.62 24.95 28.09
N ASP A 94 28.84 24.00 28.61
CA ASP A 94 29.06 22.55 28.41
C ASP A 94 28.40 22.01 27.12
N GLN A 95 27.61 22.83 26.40
CA GLN A 95 26.93 22.53 25.13
C GLN A 95 26.52 21.06 24.97
N PRO A 96 25.57 20.56 25.78
CA PRO A 96 25.15 19.17 25.73
C PRO A 96 24.72 18.78 24.32
N SER A 97 25.01 17.54 23.94
CA SER A 97 24.65 17.06 22.62
C SER A 97 23.12 17.11 22.43
N ILE A 98 22.65 17.27 21.19
CA ILE A 98 21.20 17.27 20.88
C ILE A 98 20.53 15.97 21.38
N GLN A 99 21.25 14.84 21.40
CA GLN A 99 20.76 13.57 21.94
C GLN A 99 20.58 13.62 23.46
N GLU A 100 21.53 14.22 24.17
CA GLU A 100 21.49 14.37 25.62
C GLU A 100 20.36 15.33 26.06
N LEU A 101 20.18 16.44 25.33
CA LEU A 101 19.02 17.31 25.51
C LEU A 101 17.70 16.55 25.28
N GLY A 102 17.64 15.70 24.24
CA GLY A 102 16.48 14.84 24.01
C GLY A 102 16.17 13.93 25.19
N HIS A 103 17.18 13.28 25.75
CA HIS A 103 17.02 12.44 26.94
C HIS A 103 16.62 13.25 28.19
N ARG A 104 17.21 14.43 28.40
CA ARG A 104 16.94 15.28 29.57
C ARG A 104 15.51 15.83 29.60
N PHE A 105 14.94 16.14 28.45
CA PHE A 105 13.60 16.74 28.33
C PHE A 105 12.51 15.76 27.85
N ASP A 106 12.84 14.46 27.73
CA ASP A 106 11.97 13.41 27.19
C ASP A 106 11.39 13.77 25.80
N LEU A 107 12.27 14.20 24.90
CA LEU A 107 11.94 14.60 23.53
C LEU A 107 12.82 13.85 22.52
N SER A 108 12.25 13.53 21.37
CA SER A 108 13.05 13.03 20.24
C SER A 108 14.08 14.09 19.80
N HIS A 109 15.26 13.65 19.37
CA HIS A 109 16.33 14.55 18.89
C HIS A 109 15.89 15.47 17.74
N GLU A 110 15.00 15.00 16.86
CA GLU A 110 14.42 15.82 15.78
C GLU A 110 13.52 16.93 16.31
N MET A 111 12.81 16.70 17.43
CA MET A 111 12.00 17.73 18.07
C MET A 111 12.88 18.81 18.71
N VAL A 112 13.94 18.41 19.42
CA VAL A 112 14.91 19.36 20.00
C VAL A 112 15.55 20.22 18.91
N ARG A 113 16.01 19.59 17.82
CA ARG A 113 16.55 20.30 16.64
C ARG A 113 15.54 21.30 16.06
N ARG A 114 14.26 20.92 15.98
CA ARG A 114 13.19 21.80 15.49
C ARG A 114 12.98 23.00 16.41
N ILE A 115 12.92 22.79 17.71
CA ILE A 115 12.76 23.85 18.73
C ILE A 115 13.92 24.84 18.63
N LEU A 116 15.17 24.34 18.62
CA LEU A 116 16.36 25.18 18.49
C LEU A 116 16.35 26.00 17.19
N HIS A 117 15.96 25.40 16.07
CA HIS A 117 15.85 26.12 14.79
C HIS A 117 14.70 27.15 14.78
N GLN A 118 13.57 26.86 15.41
CA GLN A 118 12.45 27.80 15.55
C GLN A 118 12.83 29.02 16.39
N GLN A 119 13.71 28.83 17.37
CA GLN A 119 14.26 29.90 18.22
C GLN A 119 15.49 30.59 17.59
N GLY A 120 15.86 30.25 16.35
CA GLY A 120 16.97 30.89 15.64
C GLY A 120 18.37 30.47 16.10
N VAL A 121 18.49 29.44 16.94
CA VAL A 121 19.78 28.93 17.41
C VAL A 121 20.48 28.18 16.28
N GLN A 122 21.68 28.63 15.91
CA GLN A 122 22.48 27.98 14.87
C GLN A 122 23.10 26.69 15.43
N LEU A 123 22.62 25.55 14.93
CA LEU A 123 23.19 24.25 15.28
C LEU A 123 24.58 24.11 14.66
N SER A 124 25.59 23.88 15.50
CA SER A 124 26.94 23.64 15.04
C SER A 124 26.97 22.45 14.06
N PRO A 125 27.63 22.57 12.89
CA PRO A 125 27.65 21.53 11.88
C PRO A 125 28.21 20.23 12.46
N LYS A 126 27.47 19.16 12.21
CA LYS A 126 27.68 17.78 12.69
C LYS A 126 29.16 17.38 12.48
N GLY A 127 29.95 17.35 13.55
CA GLY A 127 31.35 16.93 13.48
C GLY A 127 32.31 17.57 14.47
N HIS A 128 31.92 18.66 15.14
CA HIS A 128 32.73 19.27 16.19
C HIS A 128 32.08 19.09 17.56
N HIS A 129 31.87 17.84 17.96
CA HIS A 129 31.78 17.57 19.39
C HIS A 129 33.13 17.97 19.96
N ARG A 130 33.18 19.14 20.59
CA ARG A 130 34.32 19.61 21.37
C ARG A 130 34.46 18.58 22.48
N THR A 131 35.24 17.53 22.27
CA THR A 131 35.53 16.54 23.30
C THR A 131 36.02 17.32 24.51
N PRO A 132 35.30 17.28 25.66
CA PRO A 132 35.72 17.96 26.88
C PRO A 132 36.88 17.16 27.49
N SER A 133 38.01 17.15 26.79
CA SER A 133 39.26 16.49 27.21
C SER A 133 40.42 16.94 26.32
N GLN A 134 40.59 18.25 26.16
CA GLN A 134 41.88 18.79 25.74
C GLN A 134 42.08 20.15 26.43
N ALA A 135 42.20 20.08 27.75
CA ALA A 135 42.96 21.09 28.49
C ALA A 135 44.36 21.13 27.85
N ALA A 136 44.75 22.32 27.39
CA ALA A 136 45.96 22.58 26.64
C ALA A 136 47.21 21.92 27.27
N PRO A 137 47.95 21.05 26.55
CA PRO A 137 49.37 20.93 26.82
C PRO A 137 50.04 22.20 26.30
N ALA A 138 50.85 22.79 27.17
CA ALA A 138 51.66 23.96 26.94
C ALA A 138 52.42 23.91 25.60
N SER A 139 52.50 25.08 24.97
CA SER A 139 53.49 25.53 23.98
C SER A 139 54.59 24.51 23.63
N VAL A 140 54.41 23.81 22.51
CA VAL A 140 55.52 23.11 21.84
C VAL A 140 56.18 24.12 20.88
N PRO A 141 57.49 24.41 21.02
CA PRO A 141 58.19 25.33 20.15
C PRO A 141 58.37 24.76 18.74
N ALA A 142 58.30 25.66 17.75
CA ALA A 142 58.38 25.38 16.32
C ALA A 142 59.64 24.58 15.92
N PRO A 143 59.52 23.54 15.07
CA PRO A 143 60.68 22.84 14.54
C PRO A 143 61.43 23.69 13.49
N PRO A 144 62.77 23.62 13.45
CA PRO A 144 63.58 24.36 12.48
C PRO A 144 63.48 23.76 11.07
N ALA A 145 63.52 24.67 10.10
CA ALA A 145 63.47 24.42 8.67
C ALA A 145 64.45 23.32 8.24
N SER A 146 63.91 22.19 7.76
CA SER A 146 64.69 21.13 7.13
C SER A 146 64.51 21.13 5.62
N ALA A 147 65.65 20.89 4.97
CA ALA A 147 66.04 20.88 3.56
C ALA A 147 65.01 20.47 2.48
N PRO A 148 65.22 20.92 1.22
CA PRO A 148 64.37 20.58 0.08
C PRO A 148 64.44 19.09 -0.26
N ALA A 149 63.30 18.39 -0.13
CA ALA A 149 63.15 17.00 -0.50
C ALA A 149 63.13 16.83 -2.03
N VAL A 150 63.95 15.90 -2.52
CA VAL A 150 64.00 15.46 -3.92
C VAL A 150 62.64 14.88 -4.32
N VAL A 151 61.99 15.53 -5.28
CA VAL A 151 60.69 15.13 -5.83
C VAL A 151 60.87 13.87 -6.68
N VAL A 152 60.60 12.70 -6.10
CA VAL A 152 60.45 11.45 -6.85
C VAL A 152 59.07 11.48 -7.52
N PRO A 153 58.97 11.39 -8.86
CA PRO A 153 57.69 11.41 -9.55
C PRO A 153 56.86 10.18 -9.14
N LYS A 154 55.72 10.45 -8.51
CA LYS A 154 54.73 9.45 -8.10
C LYS A 154 54.24 8.69 -9.35
N PRO A 155 54.36 7.34 -9.40
CA PRO A 155 53.91 6.57 -10.55
C PRO A 155 52.42 6.81 -10.79
N ALA A 156 52.04 6.98 -12.06
CA ALA A 156 50.67 7.24 -12.48
C ALA A 156 49.74 6.16 -11.92
N PRO A 157 48.57 6.55 -11.34
CA PRO A 157 47.64 5.58 -10.78
C PRO A 157 47.19 4.62 -11.89
N PRO A 158 47.13 3.30 -11.61
CA PRO A 158 46.66 2.33 -12.59
C PRO A 158 45.24 2.72 -13.03
N ALA A 159 45.00 2.65 -14.34
CA ALA A 159 43.71 2.96 -14.96
C ALA A 159 42.58 2.30 -14.16
N SER A 160 41.68 3.12 -13.61
CA SER A 160 40.64 2.67 -12.71
C SER A 160 39.79 1.61 -13.42
N ARG A 161 39.86 0.37 -12.91
CA ARG A 161 38.99 -0.72 -13.34
C ARG A 161 37.54 -0.22 -13.25
N PRO A 162 36.71 -0.38 -14.29
CA PRO A 162 35.34 0.12 -14.27
C PRO A 162 34.64 -0.42 -13.01
N ALA A 163 34.18 0.50 -12.17
CA ALA A 163 33.54 0.15 -10.91
C ALA A 163 32.37 -0.79 -11.21
N ALA A 164 32.35 -1.95 -10.55
CA ALA A 164 31.21 -2.83 -10.63
C ALA A 164 29.93 -2.03 -10.29
N PRO A 165 28.82 -2.24 -11.02
CA PRO A 165 27.59 -1.51 -10.75
C PRO A 165 27.21 -1.70 -9.29
N ASN A 166 26.99 -0.58 -8.60
CA ASN A 166 26.69 -0.58 -7.17
C ASN A 166 25.50 -1.53 -6.93
N PRO A 167 25.64 -2.57 -6.07
CA PRO A 167 24.58 -3.56 -5.86
C PRO A 167 23.22 -2.93 -5.53
N ASP A 168 23.24 -1.76 -4.88
CA ASP A 168 22.04 -0.98 -4.57
C ASP A 168 21.25 -0.52 -5.81
N SER A 169 21.90 -0.36 -6.97
CA SER A 169 21.22 0.06 -8.21
C SER A 169 20.34 -1.06 -8.77
N ARG A 170 20.79 -2.32 -8.65
CA ARG A 170 20.02 -3.49 -9.12
C ARG A 170 18.82 -3.74 -8.21
N ASP A 171 19.03 -3.68 -6.89
CA ASP A 171 17.98 -3.85 -5.90
C ASP A 171 16.92 -2.74 -6.03
N ARG A 172 17.36 -1.50 -6.30
CA ARG A 172 16.47 -0.36 -6.54
C ARG A 172 15.57 -0.56 -7.75
N LEU A 173 16.12 -1.01 -8.89
CA LEU A 173 15.32 -1.29 -10.08
C LEU A 173 14.32 -2.43 -9.83
N ALA A 174 14.75 -3.49 -9.15
CA ALA A 174 13.90 -4.61 -8.77
C ALA A 174 12.75 -4.16 -7.84
N ALA A 175 13.04 -3.29 -6.87
CA ALA A 175 12.05 -2.72 -5.97
C ALA A 175 11.00 -1.87 -6.70
N VAL A 176 11.43 -1.01 -7.63
CA VAL A 176 10.51 -0.20 -8.46
C VAL A 176 9.61 -1.10 -9.31
N THR A 177 10.20 -2.10 -9.97
CA THR A 177 9.46 -3.04 -10.84
C THR A 177 8.41 -3.81 -10.05
N ALA A 178 8.79 -4.36 -8.89
CA ALA A 178 7.89 -5.09 -7.99
C ALA A 178 6.74 -4.20 -7.48
N TYR A 179 7.03 -2.94 -7.13
CA TYR A 179 6.01 -2.01 -6.66
C TYR A 179 4.96 -1.68 -7.73
N VAL A 180 5.42 -1.41 -8.95
CA VAL A 180 4.56 -1.17 -10.12
C VAL A 180 3.73 -2.40 -10.44
N ALA A 181 4.29 -3.60 -10.28
CA ALA A 181 3.57 -4.87 -10.43
C ALA A 181 2.48 -5.12 -9.36
N GLY A 182 2.42 -4.31 -8.31
CA GLY A 182 1.37 -4.39 -7.28
C GLY A 182 1.87 -4.82 -5.91
N ASP A 183 3.11 -5.30 -5.79
CA ASP A 183 3.65 -5.82 -4.54
C ASP A 183 3.62 -4.75 -3.43
N SER A 184 3.40 -5.20 -2.20
CA SER A 184 3.45 -4.33 -1.04
C SER A 184 4.89 -3.94 -0.70
N MET A 185 5.09 -2.77 -0.08
CA MET A 185 6.44 -2.36 0.38
C MET A 185 7.06 -3.37 1.36
N ALA A 186 6.24 -4.11 2.12
CA ALA A 186 6.70 -5.14 3.05
C ALA A 186 7.25 -6.37 2.31
N GLU A 187 6.56 -6.84 1.27
CA GLU A 187 7.04 -7.95 0.43
C GLU A 187 8.32 -7.59 -0.32
N ILE A 188 8.40 -6.35 -0.83
CA ILE A 188 9.58 -5.84 -1.51
C ILE A 188 10.77 -5.76 -0.54
N ALA A 189 10.53 -5.24 0.67
CA ALA A 189 11.53 -5.17 1.73
C ALA A 189 12.06 -6.56 2.10
N ALA A 190 11.17 -7.55 2.25
CA ALA A 190 11.55 -8.94 2.54
C ALA A 190 12.40 -9.55 1.40
N ARG A 191 11.99 -9.34 0.14
CA ARG A 191 12.67 -9.90 -1.05
C ARG A 191 14.04 -9.28 -1.31
N THR A 192 14.19 -8.00 -1.02
CA THR A 192 15.46 -7.24 -1.22
C THR A 192 16.34 -7.23 0.03
N HIS A 193 15.90 -7.85 1.14
CA HIS A 193 16.58 -7.81 2.44
C HIS A 193 16.87 -6.38 2.94
N ARG A 194 15.98 -5.43 2.64
CA ARG A 194 16.10 -4.02 3.05
C ARG A 194 14.98 -3.60 3.96
N SER A 195 15.19 -2.52 4.70
CA SER A 195 14.12 -1.92 5.49
C SER A 195 13.05 -1.30 4.57
N ALA A 196 11.79 -1.31 5.01
CA ALA A 196 10.70 -0.66 4.27
C ALA A 196 10.95 0.85 4.06
N GLY A 197 11.69 1.51 4.96
CA GLY A 197 12.10 2.91 4.81
C GLY A 197 13.08 3.13 3.66
N THR A 198 14.02 2.20 3.47
CA THR A 198 14.96 2.21 2.35
C THR A 198 14.24 2.02 1.02
N VAL A 199 13.35 1.03 0.94
CA VAL A 199 12.51 0.79 -0.25
C VAL A 199 11.67 2.02 -0.57
N ARG A 200 11.08 2.65 0.45
CA ARG A 200 10.33 3.89 0.29
C ARG A 200 11.18 5.01 -0.30
N GLY A 201 12.40 5.21 0.21
CA GLY A 201 13.34 6.19 -0.33
C GLY A 201 13.64 5.92 -1.81
N TRP A 202 13.96 4.67 -2.16
CA TRP A 202 14.21 4.27 -3.54
C TRP A 202 13.06 4.55 -4.51
N LEU A 203 11.82 4.32 -4.07
CA LEU A 203 10.61 4.59 -4.86
C LEU A 203 10.40 6.10 -5.05
N VAL A 204 10.57 6.90 -4.00
CA VAL A 204 10.46 8.37 -4.06
C VAL A 204 11.52 8.95 -4.97
N ASP A 205 12.78 8.51 -4.82
CA ASP A 205 13.89 8.96 -5.64
C ASP A 205 13.71 8.55 -7.12
N ALA A 206 12.91 7.53 -7.39
CA ALA A 206 12.52 7.09 -8.74
C ALA A 206 11.29 7.83 -9.29
N GLY A 207 10.71 8.77 -8.54
CA GLY A 207 9.52 9.53 -8.94
C GLY A 207 8.22 8.72 -8.87
N VAL A 208 8.23 7.55 -8.22
CA VAL A 208 7.03 6.72 -8.07
C VAL A 208 6.14 7.33 -6.99
N GLN A 209 4.90 7.69 -7.33
CA GLN A 209 3.93 8.12 -6.34
C GLN A 209 3.63 6.97 -5.39
N LEU A 210 3.95 7.19 -4.11
CA LEU A 210 3.67 6.23 -3.06
C LEU A 210 2.16 6.17 -2.80
N ARG A 211 1.63 4.95 -2.73
CA ARG A 211 0.29 4.64 -2.22
C ARG A 211 0.15 5.22 -0.80
N ALA A 212 -1.02 5.81 -0.53
CA ALA A 212 -1.31 6.39 0.77
C ALA A 212 -1.07 5.35 1.89
N ARG A 213 -0.45 5.77 2.99
CA ARG A 213 -0.12 4.90 4.11
C ARG A 213 -1.43 4.31 4.68
N GLY A 214 -1.61 3.00 4.53
CA GLY A 214 -2.84 2.29 4.94
C GLY A 214 -3.89 2.11 3.82
N GLY A 215 -3.63 2.59 2.61
CA GLY A 215 -4.44 2.26 1.44
C GLY A 215 -4.06 0.87 0.93
N TYR A 216 -5.02 -0.06 0.94
CA TYR A 216 -4.86 -1.33 0.25
C TYR A 216 -4.67 -1.07 -1.25
N VAL A 217 -3.87 -1.92 -1.88
CA VAL A 217 -3.71 -1.90 -3.34
C VAL A 217 -5.01 -2.41 -3.93
N LEU A 218 -5.83 -1.50 -4.46
CA LEU A 218 -6.88 -1.85 -5.38
C LEU A 218 -6.20 -2.33 -6.65
N VAL A 219 -5.91 -3.63 -6.70
CA VAL A 219 -5.52 -4.28 -7.95
C VAL A 219 -6.80 -4.31 -8.79
N PRO A 220 -6.85 -3.62 -9.95
CA PRO A 220 -8.04 -3.61 -10.79
C PRO A 220 -8.44 -5.04 -11.13
N GLY A 221 -9.72 -5.40 -11.01
CA GLY A 221 -10.17 -6.76 -11.27
C GLY A 221 -10.07 -7.72 -10.08
N ARG A 222 -9.37 -7.38 -9.00
CA ARG A 222 -9.20 -8.29 -7.85
C ARG A 222 -10.48 -8.45 -7.05
N ASP A 223 -11.23 -7.38 -6.86
CA ASP A 223 -12.49 -7.41 -6.13
C ASP A 223 -13.50 -8.30 -6.90
N GLU A 224 -13.51 -8.21 -8.23
CA GLU A 224 -14.30 -9.08 -9.12
C GLU A 224 -13.84 -10.54 -9.06
N GLN A 225 -12.53 -10.82 -8.99
CA GLN A 225 -12.00 -12.18 -8.82
C GLN A 225 -12.36 -12.77 -7.46
N ILE A 226 -12.36 -11.97 -6.40
CA ILE A 226 -12.78 -12.40 -5.04
C ILE A 226 -14.26 -12.75 -5.06
N VAL A 227 -15.09 -11.91 -5.68
CA VAL A 227 -16.53 -12.15 -5.83
C VAL A 227 -16.77 -13.42 -6.65
N ALA A 228 -16.13 -13.57 -7.80
CA ALA A 228 -16.26 -14.75 -8.66
C ALA A 228 -15.85 -16.04 -7.94
N ALA A 229 -14.75 -16.01 -7.17
CA ALA A 229 -14.29 -17.13 -6.38
C ALA A 229 -15.27 -17.50 -5.25
N PHE A 230 -15.88 -16.53 -4.58
CA PHE A 230 -16.86 -16.77 -3.52
C PHE A 230 -18.20 -17.33 -4.07
N THR A 231 -18.63 -16.84 -5.25
CA THR A 231 -19.85 -17.31 -5.92
C THR A 231 -19.66 -18.61 -6.71
N GLY A 232 -18.42 -19.10 -6.83
CA GLY A 232 -18.10 -20.35 -7.50
C GLY A 232 -18.61 -21.59 -6.74
N PRO A 233 -18.62 -22.77 -7.38
CA PRO A 233 -19.24 -23.99 -6.84
C PRO A 233 -18.61 -24.48 -5.54
N GLU A 234 -17.35 -24.15 -5.28
CA GLU A 234 -16.61 -24.58 -4.09
C GLU A 234 -16.96 -23.74 -2.84
N HIS A 235 -17.56 -22.56 -3.01
CA HIS A 235 -17.91 -21.61 -1.93
C HIS A 235 -16.85 -21.52 -0.81
N PRO A 236 -15.59 -21.18 -1.12
CA PRO A 236 -14.52 -21.09 -0.14
C PRO A 236 -14.87 -20.09 0.97
N SER A 237 -14.40 -20.36 2.19
CA SER A 237 -14.68 -19.47 3.30
C SER A 237 -14.01 -18.10 3.12
N THR A 238 -14.51 -17.07 3.79
CA THR A 238 -13.89 -15.73 3.77
C THR A 238 -12.43 -15.75 4.23
N ARG A 239 -12.08 -16.70 5.10
CA ARG A 239 -10.70 -16.92 5.57
C ARG A 239 -9.82 -17.55 4.47
N ASP A 240 -10.35 -18.51 3.73
CA ASP A 240 -9.60 -19.13 2.62
C ASP A 240 -9.37 -18.11 1.50
N LEU A 241 -10.37 -17.28 1.21
CA LEU A 241 -10.23 -16.15 0.29
C LEU A 241 -9.23 -15.12 0.80
N ALA A 242 -9.25 -14.78 2.09
CA ALA A 242 -8.29 -13.86 2.70
C ALA A 242 -6.84 -14.36 2.54
N GLN A 243 -6.61 -15.66 2.74
CA GLN A 243 -5.31 -16.30 2.54
C GLN A 243 -4.91 -16.36 1.07
N ARG A 244 -5.82 -16.83 0.20
CA ARG A 244 -5.58 -16.95 -1.25
C ARG A 244 -5.27 -15.63 -1.92
N PHE A 245 -6.00 -14.59 -1.53
CA PHE A 245 -5.87 -13.26 -2.10
C PHE A 245 -5.02 -12.31 -1.24
N GLY A 246 -4.40 -12.74 -0.13
CA GLY A 246 -3.56 -11.87 0.70
C GLY A 246 -4.26 -10.60 1.20
N VAL A 247 -5.57 -10.68 1.48
CA VAL A 247 -6.40 -9.55 1.90
C VAL A 247 -7.01 -9.89 3.26
N GLY A 248 -7.16 -8.93 4.18
CA GLY A 248 -7.77 -9.21 5.48
C GLY A 248 -9.24 -9.65 5.37
N GLU A 249 -9.67 -10.57 6.25
CA GLU A 249 -11.05 -11.13 6.25
C GLU A 249 -12.13 -10.03 6.29
N SER A 250 -11.95 -8.99 7.10
CA SER A 250 -12.88 -7.86 7.17
C SER A 250 -13.04 -7.14 5.83
N ARG A 251 -11.98 -7.08 5.02
CA ARG A 251 -12.01 -6.45 3.70
C ARG A 251 -12.68 -7.36 2.68
N ILE A 252 -12.45 -8.68 2.72
CA ILE A 252 -13.23 -9.65 1.92
C ILE A 252 -14.73 -9.47 2.22
N GLY A 253 -15.11 -9.45 3.49
CA GLY A 253 -16.51 -9.23 3.89
C GLY A 253 -17.07 -7.85 3.51
N GLN A 254 -16.22 -6.85 3.32
CA GLN A 254 -16.63 -5.56 2.77
C GLN A 254 -16.80 -5.60 1.26
N ILE A 255 -15.85 -6.17 0.51
CA ILE A 255 -15.92 -6.35 -0.94
C ILE A 255 -17.19 -7.12 -1.32
N LEU A 256 -17.48 -8.23 -0.63
CA LEU A 256 -18.70 -9.01 -0.88
C LEU A 256 -19.97 -8.15 -0.67
N ARG A 257 -20.03 -7.37 0.41
CA ARG A 257 -21.17 -6.46 0.66
C ARG A 257 -21.29 -5.36 -0.38
N ASP A 258 -20.18 -4.75 -0.79
CA ASP A 258 -20.16 -3.67 -1.78
C ASP A 258 -20.63 -4.17 -3.15
N HIS A 259 -20.40 -5.45 -3.47
CA HIS A 259 -20.90 -6.14 -4.67
C HIS A 259 -22.27 -6.80 -4.49
N GLY A 260 -22.98 -6.55 -3.38
CA GLY A 260 -24.31 -7.11 -3.12
C GLY A 260 -24.35 -8.61 -2.81
N VAL A 261 -23.18 -9.25 -2.62
CA VAL A 261 -23.07 -10.64 -2.22
C VAL A 261 -23.19 -10.72 -0.70
N SER A 262 -24.32 -11.25 -0.24
CA SER A 262 -24.51 -11.49 1.19
C SER A 262 -23.53 -12.55 1.66
N ALA A 263 -22.61 -12.17 2.55
CA ALA A 263 -21.71 -13.11 3.23
C ALA A 263 -22.46 -14.00 4.26
N ALA A 264 -23.79 -14.07 4.19
CA ALA A 264 -24.59 -15.01 4.94
C ALA A 264 -24.07 -16.41 4.60
N GLN A 265 -23.38 -16.99 5.57
CA GLN A 265 -22.72 -18.28 5.46
C GLN A 265 -23.75 -19.28 4.91
N PRO A 266 -23.55 -19.87 3.71
CA PRO A 266 -24.47 -20.85 3.17
C PRO A 266 -24.62 -21.93 4.23
N ASP A 267 -25.85 -22.07 4.74
CA ASP A 267 -26.27 -22.85 5.90
C ASP A 267 -25.14 -23.67 6.52
N ARG A 268 -24.33 -23.05 7.38
CA ARG A 268 -23.65 -23.88 8.39
C ARG A 268 -24.79 -24.55 9.13
N PRO A 269 -24.89 -25.90 9.13
CA PRO A 269 -25.95 -26.58 9.87
C PRO A 269 -25.87 -26.00 11.28
N ARG A 270 -26.91 -25.25 11.66
CA ARG A 270 -26.97 -24.55 12.95
C ARG A 270 -26.49 -25.57 13.95
N SER A 271 -25.33 -25.32 14.58
CA SER A 271 -24.78 -26.23 15.58
C SER A 271 -25.96 -26.63 16.45
N PRO A 272 -26.32 -27.93 16.48
CA PRO A 272 -27.63 -28.38 16.95
C PRO A 272 -27.87 -27.67 18.25
N ALA A 273 -28.91 -26.83 18.27
CA ALA A 273 -29.21 -25.88 19.34
C ALA A 273 -28.81 -26.55 20.64
N ARG A 274 -27.75 -26.00 21.26
CA ARG A 274 -27.10 -26.50 22.46
C ARG A 274 -28.22 -27.05 23.34
N ARG A 275 -28.40 -28.38 23.32
CA ARG A 275 -29.49 -29.03 24.05
C ARG A 275 -29.37 -28.47 25.46
N ASP A 276 -30.48 -27.96 25.99
CA ASP A 276 -30.57 -27.60 27.39
C ASP A 276 -29.82 -28.65 28.20
N PRO A 277 -28.95 -28.24 29.15
CA PRO A 277 -28.20 -29.19 29.95
C PRO A 277 -29.21 -30.13 30.62
N ALA A 278 -29.33 -31.34 30.08
CA ALA A 278 -30.13 -32.39 30.68
C ALA A 278 -29.61 -32.56 32.12
N PRO A 279 -30.49 -32.74 33.11
CA PRO A 279 -30.09 -32.89 34.50
C PRO A 279 -29.08 -34.02 34.60
N SER A 280 -27.98 -33.73 35.30
CA SER A 280 -26.85 -34.63 35.57
C SER A 280 -27.29 -36.06 35.83
N VAL A 281 -27.14 -36.92 34.82
CA VAL A 281 -27.22 -38.37 35.01
C VAL A 281 -25.83 -38.82 35.46
N PRO A 282 -25.70 -39.59 36.56
CA PRO A 282 -24.42 -40.08 37.04
C PRO A 282 -23.76 -41.00 36.00
N ALA A 283 -22.44 -40.83 35.85
CA ALA A 283 -21.60 -41.51 34.88
C ALA A 283 -21.74 -43.04 34.95
N PRO A 284 -22.07 -43.74 33.85
CA PRO A 284 -21.87 -45.17 33.77
C PRO A 284 -20.38 -45.48 33.53
N LEU A 285 -19.95 -46.54 34.20
CA LEU A 285 -18.62 -47.12 34.21
C LEU A 285 -18.08 -47.43 32.80
N SER A 286 -16.77 -47.20 32.68
CA SER A 286 -15.88 -47.58 31.60
C SER A 286 -16.20 -48.95 31.00
N THR A 287 -16.37 -48.99 29.69
CA THR A 287 -16.26 -50.22 28.88
C THR A 287 -15.06 -50.04 27.95
N PRO A 288 -14.11 -51.00 27.88
CA PRO A 288 -12.99 -50.93 26.96
C PRO A 288 -13.42 -51.16 25.51
N ALA A 289 -12.81 -50.42 24.60
CA ALA A 289 -13.05 -50.46 23.16
C ALA A 289 -12.60 -51.79 22.53
N PRO A 290 -13.33 -52.34 21.55
CA PRO A 290 -12.80 -53.36 20.66
C PRO A 290 -12.01 -52.73 19.50
N ASP A 291 -10.93 -53.42 19.12
CA ASP A 291 -10.07 -53.17 17.96
C ASP A 291 -10.87 -52.94 16.66
N GLU A 292 -10.57 -51.85 15.95
CA GLU A 292 -10.93 -51.68 14.54
C GLU A 292 -9.76 -52.11 13.64
N PRO A 293 -10.01 -52.87 12.55
CA PRO A 293 -8.98 -53.32 11.63
C PRO A 293 -8.67 -52.30 10.52
N ASP A 294 -7.42 -52.40 10.05
CA ASP A 294 -6.79 -51.67 8.96
C ASP A 294 -7.68 -51.49 7.71
N ALA A 295 -7.79 -50.25 7.24
CA ALA A 295 -8.30 -49.92 5.91
C ALA A 295 -7.12 -49.71 4.93
N PRO A 296 -7.19 -50.26 3.70
CA PRO A 296 -6.09 -50.19 2.74
C PRO A 296 -6.01 -48.84 2.01
N THR A 297 -4.79 -48.34 1.89
CA THR A 297 -4.34 -47.24 1.04
C THR A 297 -4.70 -47.50 -0.42
N GLN A 298 -5.54 -46.66 -1.02
CA GLN A 298 -5.75 -46.60 -2.47
C GLN A 298 -4.86 -45.52 -3.09
N ASP A 299 -4.06 -45.97 -4.04
CA ASP A 299 -3.10 -45.22 -4.85
C ASP A 299 -3.83 -44.59 -6.06
N PRO A 300 -3.86 -43.25 -6.23
CA PRO A 300 -4.47 -42.65 -7.41
C PRO A 300 -3.50 -42.66 -8.61
N ALA A 301 -3.93 -43.32 -9.68
CA ALA A 301 -3.26 -43.40 -10.97
C ALA A 301 -3.03 -42.01 -11.63
N PRO A 302 -1.97 -41.84 -12.45
CA PRO A 302 -1.68 -40.60 -13.14
C PRO A 302 -2.61 -40.38 -14.34
N VAL A 303 -3.21 -39.19 -14.42
CA VAL A 303 -4.02 -38.71 -15.55
C VAL A 303 -3.10 -38.00 -16.53
N GLU A 304 -3.04 -38.49 -17.78
CA GLU A 304 -2.33 -37.86 -18.89
C GLU A 304 -2.92 -36.49 -19.26
N PRO A 305 -2.10 -35.46 -19.55
CA PRO A 305 -2.59 -34.21 -20.10
C PRO A 305 -2.85 -34.30 -21.61
N ALA A 306 -4.07 -33.96 -22.01
CA ALA A 306 -4.50 -33.83 -23.40
C ALA A 306 -3.75 -32.72 -24.14
N ALA A 307 -3.43 -33.01 -25.40
CA ALA A 307 -2.73 -32.13 -26.33
C ALA A 307 -3.48 -30.81 -26.58
N VAL A 308 -2.74 -29.70 -26.51
CA VAL A 308 -3.20 -28.35 -26.88
C VAL A 308 -2.84 -28.09 -28.34
N GLU A 309 -3.86 -27.81 -29.15
CA GLU A 309 -3.76 -27.41 -30.56
C GLU A 309 -3.24 -25.96 -30.69
N PRO A 310 -2.38 -25.63 -31.67
CA PRO A 310 -1.86 -24.28 -31.85
C PRO A 310 -2.78 -23.39 -32.73
N LEU A 311 -3.00 -22.14 -32.30
CA LEU A 311 -3.65 -21.08 -33.08
C LEU A 311 -2.77 -20.60 -34.26
N PRO A 312 -3.38 -20.18 -35.40
CA PRO A 312 -2.66 -19.59 -36.52
C PRO A 312 -2.30 -18.10 -36.30
N PRO A 313 -1.24 -17.60 -36.98
CA PRO A 313 -0.81 -16.21 -36.89
C PRO A 313 -1.72 -15.26 -37.69
N ALA A 314 -2.13 -14.16 -37.06
CA ALA A 314 -2.80 -13.05 -37.73
C ALA A 314 -1.75 -12.05 -38.25
N ASP A 315 -1.50 -12.11 -39.56
CA ASP A 315 -0.87 -11.03 -40.32
C ASP A 315 -1.89 -9.89 -40.51
N ALA A 316 -1.54 -8.69 -40.06
CA ALA A 316 -2.21 -7.46 -40.49
C ALA A 316 -1.21 -6.30 -40.52
N ALA A 317 -0.87 -5.87 -41.73
CA ALA A 317 -0.06 -4.70 -42.01
C ALA A 317 -0.80 -3.39 -41.66
N PRO A 318 -0.11 -2.34 -41.16
CA PRO A 318 -0.72 -1.03 -40.94
C PRO A 318 -0.77 -0.20 -42.23
N VAL A 319 -1.98 0.18 -42.65
CA VAL A 319 -2.21 1.22 -43.66
C VAL A 319 -2.03 2.61 -43.04
N SER A 320 -1.03 3.35 -43.53
CA SER A 320 -0.83 4.76 -43.22
C SER A 320 -1.94 5.61 -43.83
N THR A 321 -2.71 6.31 -43.00
CA THR A 321 -3.62 7.37 -43.44
C THR A 321 -3.06 8.71 -42.97
N THR A 322 -2.46 9.46 -43.89
CA THR A 322 -1.99 10.83 -43.67
C THR A 322 -3.19 11.78 -43.71
N ALA A 323 -3.52 12.40 -42.58
CA ALA A 323 -4.54 13.45 -42.50
C ALA A 323 -3.91 14.85 -42.67
N PRO A 324 -4.52 15.78 -43.42
CA PRO A 324 -4.05 17.16 -43.53
C PRO A 324 -4.46 18.04 -42.34
N ALA A 325 -3.58 18.99 -42.00
CA ALA A 325 -3.71 19.95 -40.91
C ALA A 325 -4.79 21.04 -41.16
N PRO A 326 -5.22 21.78 -40.10
CA PRO A 326 -6.60 22.26 -39.95
C PRO A 326 -6.87 23.69 -40.45
N ARG A 327 -8.12 23.92 -40.86
CA ARG A 327 -8.71 25.25 -41.10
C ARG A 327 -8.91 25.97 -39.76
N THR A 328 -8.21 27.09 -39.57
CA THR A 328 -8.17 27.89 -38.32
C THR A 328 -9.28 28.95 -38.22
N GLU A 329 -10.22 29.04 -39.16
CA GLU A 329 -11.10 30.22 -39.25
C GLU A 329 -12.48 30.11 -38.59
N LEU A 330 -12.84 28.96 -38.00
CA LEU A 330 -14.21 28.74 -37.47
C LEU A 330 -14.42 29.16 -36.00
N THR A 331 -13.37 29.45 -35.24
CA THR A 331 -13.49 29.81 -33.82
C THR A 331 -13.83 31.28 -33.57
N ALA A 332 -13.74 32.15 -34.58
CA ALA A 332 -13.97 33.57 -34.44
C ALA A 332 -15.46 33.95 -34.19
N LEU A 333 -16.41 33.11 -34.62
CA LEU A 333 -17.85 33.35 -34.54
C LEU A 333 -18.54 32.74 -33.30
N LEU A 334 -17.79 32.06 -32.43
CA LEU A 334 -18.36 31.43 -31.24
C LEU A 334 -18.48 32.42 -30.07
N PRO A 335 -19.56 32.36 -29.28
CA PRO A 335 -19.66 33.06 -28.00
C PRO A 335 -18.47 32.73 -27.09
N ASP A 336 -18.02 33.71 -26.30
CA ASP A 336 -16.77 33.61 -25.51
C ASP A 336 -16.77 32.41 -24.55
N ASP A 337 -17.93 32.07 -23.98
CA ASP A 337 -18.12 30.96 -23.05
C ASP A 337 -17.81 29.61 -23.71
N VAL A 338 -18.26 29.44 -24.96
CA VAL A 338 -18.02 28.23 -25.76
C VAL A 338 -16.57 28.16 -26.21
N ARG A 339 -15.98 29.31 -26.55
CA ARG A 339 -14.56 29.42 -26.91
C ARG A 339 -13.66 29.02 -25.75
N ARG A 340 -14.01 29.44 -24.52
CA ARG A 340 -13.30 29.08 -23.29
C ARG A 340 -13.39 27.59 -22.99
N ALA A 341 -14.59 27.00 -23.10
CA ALA A 341 -14.79 25.57 -22.92
C ALA A 341 -13.98 24.72 -23.93
N ILE A 342 -13.90 25.14 -25.20
CA ILE A 342 -13.07 24.46 -26.20
C ILE A 342 -11.59 24.58 -25.86
N HIS A 343 -11.12 25.73 -25.39
CA HIS A 343 -9.73 25.91 -24.96
C HIS A 343 -9.37 25.01 -23.77
N ASP A 344 -10.25 24.87 -22.78
CA ASP A 344 -10.01 24.02 -21.60
C ASP A 344 -9.95 22.53 -22.00
N VAL A 345 -10.82 22.09 -22.92
CA VAL A 345 -10.78 20.72 -23.45
C VAL A 345 -9.50 20.47 -24.25
N VAL A 346 -9.10 21.41 -25.10
CA VAL A 346 -7.86 21.30 -25.88
C VAL A 346 -6.63 21.30 -24.96
N ALA A 347 -6.60 22.13 -23.92
CA ALA A 347 -5.53 22.14 -22.93
C ALA A 347 -5.44 20.78 -22.20
N GLY A 348 -6.57 20.24 -21.74
CA GLY A 348 -6.61 18.91 -21.12
C GLY A 348 -6.15 17.79 -22.07
N LEU A 349 -6.49 17.88 -23.36
CA LEU A 349 -6.06 16.91 -24.37
C LEU A 349 -4.55 17.00 -24.66
N MET A 350 -3.98 18.21 -24.65
CA MET A 350 -2.54 18.45 -24.84
C MET A 350 -1.74 17.97 -23.63
N ASP A 351 -2.23 18.15 -22.40
CA ASP A 351 -1.61 17.60 -21.19
C ASP A 351 -1.65 16.06 -21.18
N ALA A 352 -2.76 15.46 -21.62
CA ALA A 352 -2.86 14.01 -21.79
C ALA A 352 -1.88 13.49 -22.88
N ALA A 353 -1.76 14.22 -24.00
CA ALA A 353 -0.81 13.89 -25.07
C ALA A 353 0.66 14.04 -24.61
N ALA A 354 0.97 15.04 -23.79
CA ALA A 354 2.29 15.21 -23.17
C ALA A 354 2.62 14.06 -22.20
N GLY A 355 1.63 13.60 -21.44
CA GLY A 355 1.74 12.39 -20.60
C GLY A 355 2.04 11.12 -21.42
N LEU A 356 1.33 10.93 -22.53
CA LEU A 356 1.57 9.83 -23.48
C LEU A 356 2.94 9.91 -24.17
N ALA A 357 3.37 11.11 -24.58
CA ALA A 357 4.70 11.32 -25.15
C ALA A 357 5.82 11.08 -24.12
N GLY A 358 5.57 11.41 -22.85
CA GLY A 358 6.45 11.07 -21.72
C GLY A 358 6.57 9.56 -21.51
N ALA A 359 5.45 8.84 -21.55
CA ALA A 359 5.39 7.38 -21.46
C ALA A 359 6.10 6.71 -22.65
N ALA A 360 5.90 7.20 -23.87
CA ALA A 360 6.58 6.72 -25.08
C ALA A 360 8.10 6.95 -25.02
N LYS A 361 8.57 8.12 -24.54
CA LYS A 361 9.99 8.36 -24.27
C LYS A 361 10.55 7.45 -23.17
N GLY A 362 9.74 7.11 -22.18
CA GLY A 362 10.09 6.13 -21.14
C GLY A 362 10.29 4.72 -21.71
N MET A 363 9.38 4.27 -22.57
CA MET A 363 9.45 2.97 -23.26
C MET A 363 10.64 2.91 -24.23
N ALA A 364 10.88 3.94 -25.03
CA ALA A 364 12.03 3.99 -25.93
C ALA A 364 13.38 3.97 -25.18
N ARG A 365 13.44 4.57 -23.98
CA ARG A 365 14.61 4.46 -23.09
C ARG A 365 14.77 3.05 -22.53
N LEU A 366 13.69 2.37 -22.18
CA LEU A 366 13.73 0.97 -21.72
C LEU A 366 14.17 0.01 -22.84
N GLU A 367 13.71 0.20 -24.07
CA GLU A 367 14.14 -0.60 -25.23
C GLU A 367 15.62 -0.36 -25.58
N ALA A 368 16.08 0.89 -25.59
CA ALA A 368 17.49 1.22 -25.80
C ALA A 368 18.39 0.62 -24.71
N TYR A 369 17.88 0.57 -23.47
CA TYR A 369 18.59 -0.05 -22.36
C TYR A 369 18.59 -1.58 -22.45
N ALA A 370 17.48 -2.20 -22.88
CA ALA A 370 17.40 -3.63 -23.13
C ALA A 370 18.39 -4.06 -24.23
N ALA A 371 18.53 -3.27 -25.30
CA ALA A 371 19.47 -3.53 -26.38
C ALA A 371 20.95 -3.43 -25.97
N LEU A 372 21.27 -2.57 -24.98
CA LEU A 372 22.64 -2.42 -24.47
C LEU A 372 23.06 -3.49 -23.46
N TYR A 373 22.09 -4.15 -22.82
CA TYR A 373 22.37 -4.97 -21.63
C TYR A 373 21.82 -6.41 -21.67
N LEU A 374 21.02 -6.80 -22.66
CA LEU A 374 20.77 -8.21 -22.94
C LEU A 374 21.88 -8.76 -23.86
N PRO A 375 22.66 -9.78 -23.45
CA PRO A 375 23.60 -10.43 -24.35
C PRO A 375 22.82 -11.14 -25.46
N ALA A 376 23.21 -10.91 -26.72
CA ALA A 376 22.70 -11.65 -27.86
C ALA A 376 23.02 -13.15 -27.70
N THR A 377 22.09 -13.91 -27.12
CA THR A 377 22.16 -15.37 -27.05
C THR A 377 21.71 -15.95 -28.38
N THR A 378 22.53 -15.80 -29.41
CA THR A 378 22.46 -16.63 -30.62
C THR A 378 23.76 -17.41 -30.70
N ALA A 379 23.83 -18.52 -29.96
CA ALA A 379 24.79 -19.57 -30.26
C ALA A 379 24.18 -20.47 -31.35
N PRO A 380 24.85 -20.67 -32.51
CA PRO A 380 24.39 -21.65 -33.48
C PRO A 380 24.56 -23.05 -32.89
N LYS A 381 23.50 -23.86 -32.95
CA LYS A 381 23.60 -25.31 -32.70
C LYS A 381 24.43 -25.91 -33.83
N GLU A 382 25.72 -26.12 -33.58
CA GLU A 382 26.53 -26.97 -34.44
C GLU A 382 26.00 -28.40 -34.39
N THR A 383 25.76 -28.90 -35.59
CA THR A 383 25.34 -30.23 -35.94
C THR A 383 26.47 -31.20 -35.63
N LEU A 384 26.29 -32.10 -34.66
CA LEU A 384 27.14 -33.28 -34.50
C LEU A 384 26.52 -34.42 -35.31
N LEU A 385 27.22 -34.80 -36.37
CA LEU A 385 27.10 -36.07 -37.10
C LEU A 385 27.67 -37.22 -36.26
#